data_AF-A0A073CX53-F1
#
_entry.id   AF-A0A073CX53-F1
#
_cell.length_a   1.000
_cell.length_b   1.000
_cell.length_c   1.000
_cell.angle_alpha   90.00
_cell.angle_beta   90.00
_cell.angle_gamma   90.00
#
_symmetry.space_group_name_H-M   'P 1'
#
loop_
_entity.id
_entity.type
_entity.pdbx_description
1 polymer ?
#
loop_
_entity_poly.entity_id
_entity_poly.type
_entity_poly.pdbx_seq_one_letter_code
_entity_poly.pdbx_strand_id
1 'polypeptide(L)'
;MGRSTPWIHHWSRLIIVAIALIGVIENIYLTSIKLLGGTAVCPTSGCEEVLNSPYSMVLGLPLTLFGLFAYTTVLLLAVVPLVFDPTTQKARRQAVETQTGFLLFLVTTTMVCFSSYLMFVLFFRIQAICPYCIASALFCVSLFVLTLIGQNWEDLGQLGLSGLGVAMITAIVALGLYNSVGDINTANAFSDSGGNTGLAITTTSGPAEIALALHLTQSGVKEYGAYWCSHCYDQKQLFGKEAFAIINYIECTTDGKNSQTQLCEKAGIQGFPTWEIGGKLYPGIQPLEKLAELSDYQGQREQGK
;
A
#
# COMPACT_ATOMS: atom_id res chain seq x y z
N MET A 1 -20.59 35.27 31.25
CA MET A 1 -21.28 33.96 31.11
C MET A 1 -20.27 32.95 30.60
N GLY A 2 -19.68 32.17 31.50
CA GLY A 2 -18.74 31.11 31.10
C GLY A 2 -19.52 29.97 30.47
N ARG A 3 -19.42 29.82 29.14
CA ARG A 3 -19.83 28.58 28.48
C ARG A 3 -18.95 27.47 29.06
N SER A 4 -19.54 26.62 29.90
CA SER A 4 -18.99 25.34 30.31
C SER A 4 -18.49 24.65 29.04
N THR A 5 -17.18 24.41 28.95
CA THR A 5 -16.59 23.68 27.83
C THR A 5 -17.32 22.34 27.72
N PRO A 6 -18.01 22.05 26.60
CA PRO A 6 -18.73 20.80 26.43
C PRO A 6 -17.82 19.62 26.79
N TRP A 7 -18.36 18.63 27.51
CA TRP A 7 -17.65 17.39 27.90
C TRP A 7 -16.90 16.74 26.71
N ILE A 8 -17.39 16.95 25.49
CA ILE A 8 -16.77 16.59 24.21
C ILE A 8 -15.32 17.10 24.05
N HIS A 9 -14.99 18.31 24.51
CA HIS A 9 -13.64 18.90 24.31
C HIS A 9 -12.57 18.20 25.14
N HIS A 10 -12.93 17.67 26.31
CA HIS A 10 -11.93 17.06 27.20
C HIS A 10 -11.57 15.65 26.74
N TRP A 11 -12.54 14.91 26.19
CA TRP A 11 -12.36 13.54 25.74
C TRP A 11 -11.95 13.42 24.27
N SER A 12 -12.20 14.43 23.43
CA SER A 12 -11.87 14.41 22.00
C SER A 12 -10.39 14.08 21.76
N ARG A 13 -9.46 14.72 22.47
CA ARG A 13 -8.02 14.49 22.32
C ARG A 13 -7.61 13.07 22.73
N LEU A 14 -8.19 12.51 23.80
CA LEU A 14 -7.90 11.14 24.22
C LEU A 14 -8.41 10.12 23.21
N ILE A 15 -9.57 10.36 22.61
CA ILE A 15 -10.12 9.50 21.55
C ILE A 15 -9.26 9.61 20.29
N ILE A 16 -8.82 10.82 19.91
CA ILE A 16 -7.88 11.03 18.80
C ILE A 16 -6.58 10.26 19.02
N VAL A 17 -6.02 10.30 20.24
CA VAL A 17 -4.83 9.51 20.61
C VAL A 17 -5.06 8.01 20.43
N ALA A 18 -6.20 7.50 20.91
CA ALA A 18 -6.52 6.07 20.79
C ALA A 18 -6.62 5.63 19.32
N ILE A 19 -7.34 6.39 18.48
CA ILE A 19 -7.48 6.08 17.05
C ILE A 19 -6.12 6.19 16.34
N ALA A 20 -5.33 7.22 16.64
CA ALA A 20 -4.02 7.40 16.04
C ALA A 20 -3.06 6.25 16.38
N LEU A 21 -3.09 5.73 17.62
CA LEU A 21 -2.30 4.57 18.02
C LEU A 21 -2.70 3.31 17.24
N ILE A 22 -4.00 3.06 17.06
CA ILE A 22 -4.50 1.93 16.26
C ILE A 22 -4.04 2.07 14.81
N GLY A 23 -4.15 3.27 14.23
CA GLY A 23 -3.67 3.55 12.87
C GLY A 23 -2.16 3.37 12.71
N VAL A 24 -1.35 3.75 13.71
CA VAL A 24 0.10 3.48 13.74
C VAL A 24 0.37 1.97 13.72
N ILE A 25 -0.32 1.19 14.56
CA ILE A 25 -0.14 -0.27 14.63
C ILE A 25 -0.49 -0.93 13.29
N GLU A 26 -1.62 -0.53 12.68
CA GLU A 26 -2.04 -1.03 11.37
C GLU A 26 -0.97 -0.75 10.30
N ASN A 27 -0.46 0.48 10.24
CA ASN A 27 0.53 0.85 9.23
C ASN A 27 1.88 0.17 9.47
N ILE A 28 2.33 0.02 10.72
CA ILE A 28 3.55 -0.74 11.05
C ILE A 28 3.43 -2.18 10.56
N TYR A 29 2.29 -2.83 10.83
CA TYR A 29 2.05 -4.20 10.39
C TYR A 29 2.15 -4.33 8.87
N LEU A 30 1.43 -3.50 8.12
CA LEU A 30 1.43 -3.56 6.65
C LEU A 30 2.78 -3.16 6.04
N THR A 31 3.46 -2.14 6.58
CA THR A 31 4.81 -1.76 6.14
C THR A 31 5.81 -2.88 6.38
N SER A 32 5.75 -3.56 7.53
CA SER A 32 6.66 -4.67 7.85
C SER A 32 6.49 -5.81 6.87
N ILE A 33 5.25 -6.18 6.54
CA ILE A 33 4.96 -7.24 5.57
C ILE A 33 5.49 -6.86 4.18
N LYS A 34 5.26 -5.62 3.74
CA LYS A 34 5.69 -5.17 2.41
C LYS A 34 7.22 -5.13 2.26
N LEU A 35 7.94 -4.72 3.31
CA LEU A 35 9.41 -4.63 3.27
C LEU A 35 10.11 -5.97 3.50
N LEU A 36 9.52 -6.86 4.30
CA LEU A 36 10.11 -8.16 4.63
C LEU A 36 9.67 -9.29 3.68
N GLY A 37 8.90 -8.97 2.63
CA GLY A 37 8.41 -9.95 1.66
C GLY A 37 7.41 -10.95 2.25
N GLY A 38 6.69 -10.56 3.32
CA GLY A 38 5.63 -11.39 3.91
C GLY A 38 4.34 -11.33 3.10
N THR A 39 3.42 -12.27 3.37
CA THR A 39 2.04 -12.23 2.88
C THR A 39 1.13 -11.63 3.94
N ALA A 40 0.32 -10.63 3.59
CA ALA A 40 -0.66 -10.08 4.50
C ALA A 40 -1.78 -11.10 4.78
N VAL A 41 -2.28 -11.13 6.01
CA VAL A 41 -3.48 -11.91 6.34
C VAL A 41 -4.70 -11.20 5.72
N CYS A 42 -4.98 -11.52 4.46
CA CYS A 42 -6.10 -10.99 3.72
C CYS A 42 -7.27 -11.99 3.74
N PRO A 43 -8.45 -11.62 4.28
CA PRO A 43 -9.62 -12.51 4.29
C PRO A 43 -10.32 -12.58 2.92
N THR A 44 -9.90 -11.74 1.96
CA THR A 44 -10.45 -11.64 0.60
C THR A 44 -9.29 -11.65 -0.41
N SER A 45 -9.48 -12.29 -1.57
CA SER A 45 -8.49 -12.27 -2.67
C SER A 45 -8.21 -10.83 -3.16
N GLY A 46 -9.23 -9.97 -3.18
CA GLY A 46 -9.08 -8.57 -3.57
C GLY A 46 -8.24 -7.71 -2.63
N CYS A 47 -8.04 -8.11 -1.36
CA CYS A 47 -7.19 -7.37 -0.43
C CYS A 47 -5.73 -7.44 -0.85
N GLU A 48 -5.27 -8.61 -1.32
CA GLU A 48 -3.90 -8.80 -1.77
C GLU A 48 -3.63 -8.10 -3.09
N GLU A 49 -4.62 -8.09 -3.99
CA GLU A 49 -4.57 -7.33 -5.24
C GLU A 49 -4.38 -5.82 -4.98
N VAL A 50 -5.14 -5.23 -4.05
CA VAL A 50 -5.02 -3.81 -3.68
C VAL A 50 -3.64 -3.52 -3.07
N LEU A 51 -3.16 -4.34 -2.14
CA LEU A 51 -1.88 -4.15 -1.45
C LEU A 51 -0.66 -4.33 -2.37
N ASN A 52 -0.81 -5.04 -3.49
CA ASN A 52 0.24 -5.24 -4.49
C ASN A 52 0.06 -4.43 -5.77
N SER A 53 -1.02 -3.64 -5.86
CA SER A 53 -1.27 -2.74 -6.97
C SER A 53 -0.22 -1.62 -7.05
N PRO A 54 -0.03 -0.99 -8.22
CA PRO A 54 0.84 0.18 -8.37
C PRO A 54 0.45 1.36 -7.46
N TYR A 55 -0.81 1.43 -7.03
CA TYR A 55 -1.31 2.46 -6.12
C TYR A 55 -0.84 2.27 -4.66
N SER A 56 -0.25 1.11 -4.33
CA SER A 56 0.32 0.84 -3.01
C SER A 56 1.72 1.47 -2.81
N MET A 57 2.29 2.10 -3.83
CA MET A 57 3.62 2.69 -3.82
C MET A 57 3.53 4.19 -4.17
N VAL A 58 4.29 5.01 -3.43
CA VAL A 58 4.43 6.46 -3.65
C VAL A 58 5.91 6.80 -3.66
N LEU A 59 6.42 7.35 -4.77
CA LEU A 59 7.84 7.68 -4.94
C LEU A 59 8.78 6.47 -4.69
N GLY A 60 8.34 5.26 -5.03
CA GLY A 60 9.10 4.02 -4.79
C GLY A 60 9.08 3.51 -3.35
N LEU A 61 8.38 4.18 -2.44
CA LEU A 61 8.20 3.75 -1.06
C LEU A 61 6.77 3.23 -0.83
N PRO A 62 6.57 2.25 0.08
CA PRO A 62 5.23 1.79 0.43
C PRO A 62 4.36 2.93 0.94
N LEU A 63 3.13 3.03 0.43
CA LEU A 63 2.15 4.03 0.86
C LEU A 63 1.92 3.99 2.39
N THR A 64 2.00 2.80 2.97
CA THR A 64 1.83 2.55 4.42
C THR A 64 2.88 3.27 5.27
N LEU A 65 4.06 3.58 4.72
CA LEU A 65 5.07 4.39 5.39
C LEU A 65 4.62 5.86 5.56
N PHE A 66 3.97 6.41 4.53
CA PHE A 66 3.39 7.76 4.60
C PHE A 66 2.19 7.79 5.55
N GLY A 67 1.39 6.72 5.57
CA GLY A 67 0.33 6.51 6.56
C GLY A 67 0.90 6.51 7.98
N LEU A 68 1.95 5.73 8.25
CA LEU A 68 2.64 5.70 9.53
C LEU A 68 3.12 7.08 9.97
N PHE A 69 3.74 7.84 9.06
CA PHE A 69 4.18 9.21 9.33
C PHE A 69 3.01 10.14 9.68
N ALA A 70 1.91 10.06 8.95
CA ALA A 70 0.72 10.87 9.19
C ALA A 70 0.06 10.54 10.54
N TYR A 71 -0.18 9.26 10.84
CA TYR A 71 -0.77 8.85 12.12
C TYR A 71 0.14 9.18 13.32
N THR A 72 1.47 9.05 13.16
CA THR A 72 2.44 9.45 14.20
C THR A 72 2.40 10.96 14.44
N THR A 73 2.28 11.76 13.38
CA THR A 73 2.15 13.23 13.48
C THR A 73 0.87 13.60 14.24
N VAL A 74 -0.26 12.98 13.91
CA VAL A 74 -1.53 13.18 14.64
C VAL A 74 -1.37 12.80 16.12
N LEU A 75 -0.75 11.65 16.41
CA LEU A 75 -0.50 11.19 17.77
C LEU A 75 0.31 12.22 18.58
N LEU A 76 1.42 12.72 18.02
CA LEU A 76 2.26 13.72 18.68
C LEU A 76 1.49 15.02 18.93
N LEU A 77 0.80 15.56 17.93
CA LEU A 77 0.01 16.78 18.07
C LEU A 77 -1.14 16.64 19.07
N ALA A 78 -1.69 15.44 19.23
CA ALA A 78 -2.74 15.15 20.21
C ALA A 78 -2.19 15.03 21.64
N VAL A 79 -1.01 14.45 21.82
CA VAL A 79 -0.37 14.23 23.13
C VAL A 79 0.32 15.48 23.68
N VAL A 80 0.94 16.31 22.84
CA VAL A 80 1.75 17.46 23.28
C VAL A 80 1.03 18.38 24.29
N PRO A 81 -0.24 18.79 24.09
CA PRO A 81 -0.93 19.64 25.08
C PRO A 81 -1.24 18.93 26.41
N LEU A 82 -1.30 17.59 26.42
CA LEU A 82 -1.61 16.79 27.61
C LEU A 82 -0.42 16.70 28.57
N VAL A 83 0.80 16.96 28.10
CA VAL A 83 2.02 16.94 28.93
C VAL A 83 2.12 18.20 29.81
N PHE A 84 1.39 19.27 29.50
CA PHE A 84 1.41 20.51 30.27
C PHE A 84 0.41 20.48 31.42
N ASP A 85 0.89 20.75 32.64
CA ASP A 85 0.08 20.74 33.86
C ASP A 85 -1.12 21.71 33.77
N PRO A 86 -2.35 21.24 34.07
CA PRO A 86 -3.56 22.05 33.98
C PRO A 86 -3.58 23.24 34.94
N THR A 87 -2.87 23.15 36.07
CA THR A 87 -2.96 24.09 37.19
C THR A 87 -1.87 25.16 37.15
N THR A 88 -0.62 24.79 36.83
CA THR A 88 0.54 25.69 36.81
C THR A 88 0.75 26.37 35.47
N GLN A 89 0.38 25.75 34.34
CA GLN A 89 0.72 26.23 33.00
C GLN A 89 -0.50 26.46 32.10
N LYS A 90 -1.62 26.87 32.67
CA LYS A 90 -2.91 27.02 31.96
C LYS A 90 -2.82 27.86 30.68
N ALA A 91 -2.15 29.02 30.73
CA ALA A 91 -2.00 29.90 29.56
C ALA A 91 -1.16 29.27 28.44
N ARG A 92 -0.06 28.60 28.81
CA ARG A 92 0.80 27.89 27.85
C ARG A 92 0.08 26.70 27.23
N ARG A 93 -0.63 25.91 28.05
CA ARG A 93 -1.45 24.80 27.57
C ARG A 93 -2.50 25.26 26.57
N GLN A 94 -3.20 26.37 26.86
CA GLN A 94 -4.21 26.91 25.95
C GLN A 94 -3.60 27.37 24.62
N ALA A 95 -2.46 28.08 24.64
CA ALA A 95 -1.78 28.49 23.41
C ALA A 95 -1.34 27.28 22.56
N VAL A 96 -0.75 26.26 23.20
CA VAL A 96 -0.31 25.03 22.54
C VAL A 96 -1.51 24.23 22.03
N GLU A 97 -2.62 24.21 22.77
CA GLU A 97 -3.87 23.54 22.37
C GLU A 97 -4.50 24.17 21.12
N THR A 98 -4.53 25.51 21.02
CA THR A 98 -5.00 26.21 19.82
C THR A 98 -4.07 25.93 18.63
N GLN A 99 -2.75 26.02 18.82
CA GLN A 99 -1.77 25.79 17.74
C GLN A 99 -1.78 24.34 17.24
N THR A 100 -1.68 23.37 18.14
CA THR A 100 -1.77 21.94 17.78
C THR A 100 -3.13 21.61 17.19
N GLY A 101 -4.17 22.31 17.63
CA GLY A 101 -5.50 22.13 17.13
C GLY A 101 -5.65 22.48 15.65
N PHE A 102 -5.17 23.67 15.28
CA PHE A 102 -5.11 24.09 13.89
C PHE A 102 -4.26 23.14 13.03
N LEU A 103 -3.09 22.72 13.51
CA LEU A 103 -2.25 21.75 12.78
C LEU A 103 -2.92 20.38 12.62
N LEU A 104 -3.61 19.88 13.66
CA LEU A 104 -4.39 18.65 13.58
C LEU A 104 -5.46 18.74 12.49
N PHE A 105 -6.14 19.88 12.38
CA PHE A 105 -7.13 20.09 11.33
C PHE A 105 -6.51 20.02 9.93
N LEU A 106 -5.37 20.67 9.70
CA LEU A 106 -4.69 20.60 8.41
C LEU A 106 -4.28 19.16 8.05
N VAL A 107 -3.63 18.45 8.99
CA VAL A 107 -3.15 17.08 8.76
C VAL A 107 -4.32 16.12 8.53
N THR A 108 -5.35 16.17 9.36
CA THR A 108 -6.53 15.29 9.20
C THR A 108 -7.33 15.60 7.93
N THR A 109 -7.37 16.86 7.48
CA THR A 109 -7.93 17.25 6.18
C THR A 109 -7.16 16.61 5.04
N THR A 110 -5.82 16.68 5.05
CA THR A 110 -4.98 15.98 4.07
C THR A 110 -5.25 14.47 4.07
N MET A 111 -5.27 13.85 5.26
CA MET A 111 -5.51 12.41 5.41
C MET A 111 -6.86 11.98 4.84
N VAL A 112 -7.95 12.69 5.16
CA VAL A 112 -9.29 12.32 4.68
C VAL A 112 -9.44 12.56 3.17
N CYS A 113 -8.89 13.65 2.63
CA CYS A 113 -8.92 13.92 1.19
C CYS A 113 -8.13 12.87 0.40
N PHE A 114 -6.91 12.55 0.84
CA PHE A 114 -6.07 11.55 0.19
C PHE A 114 -6.67 10.14 0.31
N SER A 115 -7.18 9.78 1.49
CA SER A 115 -7.87 8.51 1.70
C SER A 115 -9.13 8.40 0.84
N SER A 116 -9.88 9.48 0.67
CA SER A 116 -11.07 9.49 -0.20
C SER A 116 -10.71 9.26 -1.67
N TYR A 117 -9.59 9.84 -2.14
CA TYR A 117 -9.08 9.58 -3.48
C TYR A 117 -8.71 8.10 -3.67
N LEU A 118 -8.01 7.49 -2.71
CA LEU A 118 -7.66 6.08 -2.80
C LEU A 118 -8.87 5.15 -2.73
N MET A 119 -9.88 5.50 -1.91
CA MET A 119 -11.15 4.78 -1.91
C MET A 119 -11.87 4.88 -3.26
N PHE A 120 -11.83 6.05 -3.92
CA PHE A 120 -12.33 6.20 -5.28
C PHE A 120 -11.59 5.29 -6.27
N VAL A 121 -10.25 5.24 -6.22
CA VAL A 121 -9.47 4.31 -7.06
C VAL A 121 -9.84 2.85 -6.79
N LEU A 122 -9.95 2.46 -5.52
CA LEU A 122 -10.29 1.10 -5.11
C LEU A 122 -11.64 0.64 -5.68
N PHE A 123 -12.68 1.47 -5.60
CA PHE A 123 -14.02 1.11 -6.08
C PHE A 123 -14.17 1.20 -7.61
N PHE A 124 -13.60 2.22 -8.25
CA PHE A 124 -13.85 2.48 -9.67
C PHE A 124 -12.79 1.90 -10.61
N ARG A 125 -11.56 1.69 -10.14
CA ARG A 125 -10.46 1.16 -10.97
C ARG A 125 -10.18 -0.30 -10.66
N ILE A 126 -9.89 -0.61 -9.40
CA ILE A 126 -9.44 -1.97 -9.00
C ILE A 126 -10.64 -2.91 -8.81
N GLN A 127 -11.81 -2.38 -8.42
CA GLN A 127 -13.04 -3.16 -8.19
C GLN A 127 -12.87 -4.29 -7.16
N ALA A 128 -11.95 -4.10 -6.20
CA ALA A 128 -11.61 -5.07 -5.17
C ALA A 128 -11.93 -4.54 -3.76
N ILE A 129 -12.07 -5.45 -2.79
CA ILE A 129 -12.36 -5.08 -1.39
C ILE A 129 -11.11 -5.33 -0.55
N CYS A 130 -10.59 -4.27 0.08
CA CYS A 130 -9.50 -4.33 1.05
C CYS A 130 -9.98 -3.84 2.44
N PRO A 131 -10.14 -4.74 3.43
CA PRO A 131 -10.59 -4.38 4.78
C PRO A 131 -9.66 -3.38 5.49
N TYR A 132 -8.35 -3.50 5.30
CA TYR A 132 -7.36 -2.57 5.87
C TYR A 132 -7.55 -1.15 5.32
N CYS A 133 -7.70 -0.99 4.00
CA CYS A 133 -7.95 0.33 3.40
C CYS A 133 -9.26 0.96 3.91
N ILE A 134 -10.31 0.15 4.09
CA ILE A 134 -11.60 0.62 4.64
C ILE A 134 -11.44 1.03 6.10
N ALA A 135 -10.74 0.23 6.92
CA ALA A 135 -10.47 0.54 8.32
C ALA A 135 -9.71 1.87 8.44
N SER A 136 -8.62 2.03 7.69
CA SER A 136 -7.88 3.29 7.66
C SER A 136 -8.73 4.46 7.17
N ALA A 137 -9.61 4.28 6.18
CA ALA A 137 -10.51 5.33 5.72
C ALA A 137 -11.49 5.78 6.83
N LEU A 138 -12.04 4.82 7.59
CA LEU A 138 -12.89 5.11 8.74
C LEU A 138 -12.12 5.85 9.86
N PHE A 139 -10.86 5.47 10.11
CA PHE A 139 -10.01 6.19 11.06
C PHE A 139 -9.74 7.62 10.61
N CYS A 140 -9.40 7.86 9.34
CA CYS A 140 -9.21 9.21 8.79
C CYS A 140 -10.46 10.08 8.95
N VAL A 141 -11.64 9.57 8.57
CA VAL A 141 -12.92 10.28 8.72
C VAL A 141 -13.21 10.59 10.19
N SER A 142 -13.02 9.60 11.07
CA SER A 142 -13.26 9.76 12.51
C SER A 142 -12.34 10.83 13.12
N LEU A 143 -11.05 10.81 12.78
CA LEU A 143 -10.08 11.81 13.24
C LEU A 143 -10.43 13.22 12.77
N PHE A 144 -10.84 13.37 11.51
CA PHE A 144 -11.26 14.66 10.96
C PHE A 144 -12.52 15.20 11.66
N VAL A 145 -13.55 14.36 11.82
CA VAL A 145 -14.80 14.74 12.50
C VAL A 145 -14.55 15.10 13.97
N LEU A 146 -13.75 14.30 14.68
CA LEU A 146 -13.39 14.59 16.07
C LEU A 146 -12.58 15.87 16.21
N THR A 147 -11.73 16.18 15.23
CA THR A 147 -10.96 17.43 15.22
C THR A 147 -11.87 18.63 14.99
N LEU A 148 -12.81 18.54 14.05
CA LEU A 148 -13.79 19.60 13.75
C LEU A 148 -14.69 19.91 14.95
N ILE A 149 -15.21 18.90 15.64
CA ILE A 149 -16.18 19.08 16.73
C ILE A 149 -15.48 19.26 18.09
N GLY A 150 -14.29 18.70 18.25
CA GLY A 150 -13.58 18.60 19.52
C GLY A 150 -12.74 19.82 19.90
N GLN A 151 -12.70 20.87 19.08
CA GLN A 151 -11.86 22.06 19.29
C GLN A 151 -12.65 23.35 19.16
N ASN A 152 -12.25 24.36 19.94
CA ASN A 152 -12.92 25.66 19.91
C ASN A 152 -12.25 26.53 18.85
N TRP A 153 -12.99 26.79 17.80
CA TRP A 153 -12.51 27.52 16.63
C TRP A 153 -12.79 29.01 16.79
N GLU A 154 -11.74 29.81 16.91
CA GLU A 154 -11.86 31.26 17.01
C GLU A 154 -12.28 31.88 15.67
N ASP A 155 -11.73 31.37 14.56
CA ASP A 155 -11.94 31.91 13.20
C ASP A 155 -12.43 30.85 12.21
N LEU A 156 -13.76 30.77 12.03
CA LEU A 156 -14.38 29.86 11.04
C LEU A 156 -13.96 30.17 9.60
N GLY A 157 -13.73 31.44 9.27
CA GLY A 157 -13.29 31.85 7.92
C GLY A 157 -11.91 31.31 7.57
N GLN A 158 -10.96 31.38 8.51
CA GLN A 158 -9.61 30.84 8.34
C GLN A 158 -9.64 29.32 8.18
N LEU A 159 -10.51 28.62 8.90
CA LEU A 159 -10.66 27.17 8.78
C LEU A 159 -11.22 26.75 7.43
N GLY A 160 -12.26 27.44 6.96
CA GLY A 160 -12.81 27.17 5.63
C GLY A 160 -11.77 27.36 4.54
N LEU A 161 -11.04 28.49 4.57
CA LEU A 161 -10.04 28.80 3.56
C LEU A 161 -8.84 27.84 3.61
N SER A 162 -8.32 27.57 4.81
CA SER A 162 -7.17 26.66 4.98
C SER A 162 -7.53 25.21 4.67
N GLY A 163 -8.73 24.75 5.06
CA GLY A 163 -9.25 23.44 4.73
C GLY A 163 -9.43 23.25 3.23
N LEU A 164 -10.05 24.22 2.54
CA LEU A 164 -10.20 24.19 1.08
C LEU A 164 -8.83 24.23 0.38
N GLY A 165 -7.92 25.09 0.83
CA GLY A 165 -6.58 25.19 0.28
C GLY A 165 -5.82 23.86 0.39
N VAL A 166 -5.85 23.24 1.58
CA VAL A 166 -5.23 21.92 1.80
C VAL A 166 -5.89 20.83 0.98
N ALA A 167 -7.22 20.81 0.89
CA ALA A 167 -7.94 19.83 0.07
C ALA A 167 -7.56 19.93 -1.41
N MET A 168 -7.49 21.15 -1.95
CA MET A 168 -7.06 21.42 -3.33
C MET A 168 -5.62 20.99 -3.58
N ILE A 169 -4.69 21.38 -2.69
CA ILE A 169 -3.28 20.98 -2.80
C ILE A 169 -3.15 19.45 -2.74
N THR A 170 -3.85 18.81 -1.79
CA THR A 170 -3.83 17.35 -1.64
C THR A 170 -4.37 16.65 -2.88
N ALA A 171 -5.46 17.17 -3.47
CA ALA A 171 -6.02 16.63 -4.71
C ALA A 171 -5.06 16.80 -5.89
N ILE A 172 -4.43 17.96 -6.05
CA ILE A 172 -3.43 18.21 -7.12
C ILE A 172 -2.23 17.27 -6.95
N VAL A 173 -1.72 17.12 -5.73
CA VAL A 173 -0.60 16.23 -5.42
C VAL A 173 -0.98 14.77 -5.67
N ALA A 174 -2.13 14.32 -5.19
CA ALA A 174 -2.61 12.96 -5.43
C ALA A 174 -2.76 12.67 -6.92
N LEU A 175 -3.38 13.59 -7.68
CA LEU A 175 -3.51 13.48 -9.12
C LEU A 175 -2.15 13.48 -9.83
N GLY A 176 -1.23 14.37 -9.45
CA GLY A 176 0.11 14.41 -10.02
C GLY A 176 0.89 13.12 -9.78
N LEU A 177 0.87 12.62 -8.55
CA LEU A 177 1.53 11.37 -8.17
C LEU A 177 0.94 10.18 -8.92
N TYR A 178 -0.39 10.03 -8.96
CA TYR A 178 -1.01 8.83 -9.49
C TYR A 178 -1.40 8.88 -10.98
N ASN A 179 -1.52 10.06 -11.60
CA ASN A 179 -1.51 10.15 -13.06
C ASN A 179 -0.16 9.69 -13.61
N SER A 180 0.93 10.03 -12.93
CA SER A 180 2.26 9.54 -13.30
C SER A 180 2.41 8.03 -13.12
N VAL A 181 1.66 7.39 -12.22
CA VAL A 181 1.61 5.91 -12.14
C VAL A 181 0.96 5.32 -13.39
N GLY A 182 -0.03 5.99 -13.98
CA GLY A 182 -0.54 5.65 -15.31
C GLY A 182 0.52 5.78 -16.40
N ASP A 183 1.32 6.86 -16.36
CA ASP A 183 2.35 7.16 -17.37
C ASP A 183 3.66 6.35 -17.23
N ILE A 184 4.08 6.00 -16.01
CA ILE A 184 5.25 5.14 -15.76
C ILE A 184 4.93 3.71 -16.17
N ASN A 185 3.69 3.27 -15.92
CA ASN A 185 3.22 1.99 -16.44
C ASN A 185 3.15 2.00 -17.97
N THR A 186 2.89 3.12 -18.66
CA THR A 186 2.98 3.18 -20.14
C THR A 186 4.41 3.35 -20.67
N ALA A 187 5.31 4.01 -19.94
CA ALA A 187 6.73 4.15 -20.31
C ALA A 187 7.52 2.83 -20.15
N ASN A 188 7.16 2.02 -19.15
CA ASN A 188 7.68 0.67 -18.95
C ASN A 188 6.72 -0.42 -19.44
N ALA A 189 5.56 -0.05 -20.00
CA ALA A 189 4.68 -0.99 -20.67
C ALA A 189 5.37 -1.41 -21.96
N PHE A 190 5.70 -2.68 -22.03
CA PHE A 190 5.92 -3.30 -23.31
C PHE A 190 4.61 -3.90 -23.78
N SER A 191 4.30 -3.61 -25.05
CA SER A 191 3.35 -4.39 -25.84
C SER A 191 4.19 -5.29 -26.75
N ASP A 192 4.19 -6.58 -26.49
CA ASP A 192 4.86 -7.50 -27.40
C ASP A 192 4.14 -7.60 -28.75
N SER A 193 4.79 -8.17 -29.76
CA SER A 193 4.20 -8.38 -31.10
C SER A 193 2.99 -9.32 -31.07
N GLY A 194 2.71 -9.96 -29.94
CA GLY A 194 1.48 -10.73 -29.70
C GLY A 194 0.37 -9.91 -29.05
N GLY A 195 0.62 -8.69 -28.55
CA GLY A 195 -0.35 -7.82 -27.88
C GLY A 195 -0.39 -7.95 -26.35
N ASN A 196 0.62 -8.54 -25.69
CA ASN A 196 0.70 -8.59 -24.22
C ASN A 196 1.15 -7.26 -23.65
N THR A 197 0.34 -6.62 -22.79
CA THR A 197 0.69 -5.38 -22.07
C THR A 197 1.13 -5.69 -20.64
N GLY A 198 2.33 -5.27 -20.25
CA GLY A 198 2.84 -5.44 -18.88
C GLY A 198 4.19 -4.73 -18.69
N LEU A 199 4.73 -4.79 -17.47
CA LEU A 199 6.05 -4.20 -17.18
C LEU A 199 7.18 -4.97 -17.88
N ALA A 200 8.00 -4.27 -18.66
CA ALA A 200 9.05 -4.85 -19.51
C ALA A 200 10.24 -5.39 -18.71
N ILE A 201 10.60 -6.66 -18.88
CA ILE A 201 11.81 -7.22 -18.26
C ILE A 201 13.04 -6.51 -18.85
N THR A 202 13.85 -5.87 -18.00
CA THR A 202 14.99 -5.02 -18.40
C THR A 202 16.34 -5.69 -18.21
N THR A 203 16.39 -6.74 -17.39
CA THR A 203 17.56 -7.61 -17.20
C THR A 203 17.67 -8.66 -18.31
N THR A 204 18.91 -9.07 -18.60
CA THR A 204 19.25 -10.16 -19.53
C THR A 204 19.60 -11.42 -18.76
N SER A 205 19.23 -12.58 -19.26
CA SER A 205 19.53 -13.85 -18.63
C SER A 205 20.96 -14.32 -18.93
N GLY A 206 21.62 -14.90 -17.94
CA GLY A 206 22.84 -15.67 -18.14
C GLY A 206 22.55 -17.16 -18.38
N PRO A 207 23.60 -17.97 -18.55
CA PRO A 207 23.46 -19.41 -18.79
C PRO A 207 22.79 -20.16 -17.63
N ALA A 208 23.01 -19.73 -16.38
CA ALA A 208 22.44 -20.37 -15.19
C ALA A 208 20.92 -20.16 -15.11
N GLU A 209 20.44 -18.94 -15.38
CA GLU A 209 19.02 -18.58 -15.38
C GLU A 209 18.27 -19.36 -16.45
N ILE A 210 18.84 -19.43 -17.66
CA ILE A 210 18.25 -20.18 -18.79
C ILE A 210 18.17 -21.67 -18.46
N ALA A 211 19.24 -22.25 -17.91
CA ALA A 211 19.28 -23.66 -17.56
C ALA A 211 18.29 -24.01 -16.44
N LEU A 212 18.17 -23.15 -15.43
CA LEU A 212 17.16 -23.30 -14.37
C LEU A 212 15.74 -23.17 -14.93
N ALA A 213 15.47 -22.17 -15.77
CA ALA A 213 14.14 -21.98 -16.37
C ALA A 213 13.71 -23.20 -17.21
N LEU A 214 14.62 -23.78 -18.00
CA LEU A 214 14.37 -25.01 -18.73
C LEU A 214 14.01 -26.17 -17.80
N HIS A 215 14.76 -26.35 -16.70
CA HIS A 215 14.49 -27.40 -15.71
C HIS A 215 13.12 -27.22 -15.05
N LEU A 216 12.80 -26.01 -14.60
CA LEU A 216 11.51 -25.69 -13.98
C LEU A 216 10.35 -26.00 -14.94
N THR A 217 10.47 -25.57 -16.19
CA THR A 217 9.43 -25.81 -17.21
C THR A 217 9.27 -27.29 -17.52
N GLN A 218 10.35 -28.06 -17.67
CA GLN A 218 10.31 -29.50 -17.89
C GLN A 218 9.74 -30.27 -16.69
N SER A 219 9.99 -29.77 -15.48
CA SER A 219 9.45 -30.33 -14.23
C SER A 219 7.99 -29.96 -13.99
N GLY A 220 7.35 -29.23 -14.91
CA GLY A 220 5.95 -28.82 -14.80
C GLY A 220 5.70 -27.76 -13.72
N VAL A 221 6.76 -27.08 -13.25
CA VAL A 221 6.64 -25.97 -12.30
C VAL A 221 5.90 -24.82 -12.97
N LYS A 222 4.99 -24.18 -12.24
CA LYS A 222 4.22 -23.03 -12.71
C LYS A 222 4.45 -21.82 -11.82
N GLU A 223 4.45 -20.64 -12.41
CA GLU A 223 4.32 -19.38 -11.69
C GLU A 223 2.95 -18.78 -12.00
N TYR A 224 2.20 -18.46 -10.95
CA TYR A 224 0.92 -17.78 -11.01
C TYR A 224 1.13 -16.30 -10.71
N GLY A 225 0.72 -15.42 -11.61
CA GLY A 225 0.94 -14.00 -11.45
C GLY A 225 -0.09 -13.11 -12.13
N ALA A 226 0.16 -11.81 -12.07
CA ALA A 226 -0.63 -10.78 -12.72
C ALA A 226 0.27 -9.84 -13.54
N TYR A 227 -0.19 -9.38 -14.71
CA TYR A 227 0.63 -8.51 -15.57
C TYR A 227 1.05 -7.18 -14.91
N TRP A 228 0.24 -6.68 -13.97
CA TRP A 228 0.47 -5.44 -13.21
C TRP A 228 1.16 -5.65 -11.86
N CYS A 229 1.42 -6.90 -11.48
CA CYS A 229 1.94 -7.22 -10.15
C CYS A 229 3.42 -6.86 -10.07
N SER A 230 3.75 -5.89 -9.21
CA SER A 230 5.13 -5.42 -8.98
C SER A 230 6.05 -6.55 -8.53
N HIS A 231 5.58 -7.43 -7.63
CA HIS A 231 6.41 -8.54 -7.14
C HIS A 231 6.65 -9.61 -8.20
N CYS A 232 5.68 -9.79 -9.10
CA CYS A 232 5.80 -10.69 -10.25
C CYS A 232 6.82 -10.12 -11.24
N TYR A 233 6.84 -8.79 -11.40
CA TYR A 233 7.90 -8.11 -12.13
C TYR A 233 9.27 -8.30 -11.46
N ASP A 234 9.39 -8.14 -10.14
CA ASP A 234 10.64 -8.38 -9.43
C ASP A 234 11.14 -9.82 -9.60
N GLN A 235 10.24 -10.82 -9.51
CA GLN A 235 10.55 -12.22 -9.81
C GLN A 235 11.06 -12.41 -11.25
N LYS A 236 10.42 -11.77 -12.23
CA LYS A 236 10.83 -11.79 -13.64
C LYS A 236 12.23 -11.21 -13.84
N GLN A 237 12.58 -10.15 -13.10
CA GLN A 237 13.91 -9.54 -13.17
C GLN A 237 15.02 -10.46 -12.65
N LEU A 238 14.72 -11.36 -11.70
CA LEU A 238 15.71 -12.34 -11.25
C LEU A 238 16.12 -13.30 -12.38
N PHE A 239 15.17 -13.72 -13.22
CA PHE A 239 15.45 -14.59 -14.36
C PHE A 239 16.04 -13.87 -15.57
N GLY A 240 15.63 -12.62 -15.80
CA GLY A 240 15.92 -11.91 -17.04
C GLY A 240 15.06 -12.37 -18.22
N LYS A 241 15.15 -11.61 -19.31
CA LYS A 241 14.22 -11.67 -20.44
C LYS A 241 14.15 -13.05 -21.12
N GLU A 242 15.29 -13.66 -21.38
CA GLU A 242 15.38 -14.91 -22.16
C GLU A 242 14.92 -16.13 -21.35
N ALA A 243 15.35 -16.24 -20.10
CA ALA A 243 14.99 -17.34 -19.21
C ALA A 243 13.51 -17.26 -18.81
N PHE A 244 13.00 -16.07 -18.49
CA PHE A 244 11.60 -15.95 -18.08
C PHE A 244 10.62 -16.31 -19.21
N ALA A 245 10.99 -16.07 -20.47
CA ALA A 245 10.18 -16.48 -21.63
C ALA A 245 9.97 -18.01 -21.73
N ILE A 246 10.77 -18.81 -21.01
CA ILE A 246 10.68 -20.28 -20.97
C ILE A 246 9.74 -20.74 -19.85
N ILE A 247 9.57 -19.95 -18.78
CA ILE A 247 8.80 -20.32 -17.59
C ILE A 247 7.32 -20.54 -17.94
N ASN A 248 6.71 -21.55 -17.33
CA ASN A 248 5.26 -21.77 -17.39
C ASN A 248 4.53 -20.70 -16.53
N TYR A 249 4.39 -19.50 -17.07
CA TYR A 249 3.64 -18.41 -16.45
C TYR A 249 2.14 -18.53 -16.71
N ILE A 250 1.33 -18.40 -15.66
CA ILE A 250 -0.13 -18.40 -15.70
C ILE A 250 -0.62 -17.00 -15.32
N GLU A 251 -1.27 -16.33 -16.28
CA GLU A 251 -1.91 -15.03 -16.07
C GLU A 251 -3.24 -15.22 -15.34
N CYS A 252 -3.35 -14.69 -14.12
CA CYS A 252 -4.47 -14.95 -13.23
C CYS A 252 -5.57 -13.89 -13.24
N THR A 253 -5.44 -12.84 -14.05
CA THR A 253 -6.36 -11.70 -14.02
C THR A 253 -7.26 -11.65 -15.22
N THR A 254 -8.52 -11.26 -15.05
CA THR A 254 -9.55 -11.36 -16.11
C THR A 254 -9.30 -10.47 -17.31
N ASP A 255 -8.65 -9.33 -17.10
CA ASP A 255 -8.24 -8.35 -18.10
C ASP A 255 -6.82 -8.60 -18.63
N GLY A 256 -6.10 -9.56 -18.04
CA GLY A 256 -4.81 -10.03 -18.52
C GLY A 256 -4.94 -10.80 -19.84
N LYS A 257 -3.90 -10.69 -20.68
CA LYS A 257 -3.89 -11.41 -21.96
C LYS A 257 -3.67 -12.91 -21.74
N ASN A 258 -4.42 -13.72 -22.49
CA ASN A 258 -4.48 -15.18 -22.30
C ASN A 258 -4.80 -15.55 -20.84
N SER A 259 -5.67 -14.76 -20.20
CA SER A 259 -6.10 -14.99 -18.83
C SER A 259 -6.56 -16.42 -18.61
N GLN A 260 -6.04 -17.02 -17.55
CA GLN A 260 -6.40 -18.32 -17.03
C GLN A 260 -6.92 -18.20 -15.60
N THR A 261 -7.67 -17.12 -15.31
CA THR A 261 -8.25 -16.82 -13.98
C THR A 261 -8.89 -18.04 -13.32
N GLN A 262 -9.69 -18.83 -14.06
CA GLN A 262 -10.34 -20.04 -13.54
C GLN A 262 -9.35 -21.12 -13.07
N LEU A 263 -8.19 -21.23 -13.72
CA LEU A 263 -7.14 -22.17 -13.31
C LEU A 263 -6.48 -21.70 -12.01
N CYS A 264 -6.32 -20.39 -11.81
CA CYS A 264 -5.81 -19.80 -10.57
C CYS A 264 -6.80 -19.96 -9.42
N GLU A 265 -8.10 -19.74 -9.66
CA GLU A 265 -9.16 -19.97 -8.67
C GLU A 265 -9.20 -21.44 -8.23
N LYS A 266 -9.16 -22.38 -9.18
CA LYS A 266 -9.13 -23.82 -8.89
C LYS A 266 -7.87 -24.26 -8.15
N ALA A 267 -6.73 -23.64 -8.46
CA ALA A 267 -5.48 -23.88 -7.76
C ALA A 267 -5.44 -23.25 -6.36
N GLY A 268 -6.44 -22.43 -5.99
CA GLY A 268 -6.51 -21.79 -4.68
C GLY A 268 -5.46 -20.68 -4.49
N ILE A 269 -5.08 -20.00 -5.56
CA ILE A 269 -4.10 -18.91 -5.49
C ILE A 269 -4.70 -17.72 -4.73
N GLN A 270 -4.04 -17.34 -3.64
CA GLN A 270 -4.47 -16.22 -2.80
C GLN A 270 -3.71 -14.92 -3.11
N GLY A 271 -2.53 -15.04 -3.71
CA GLY A 271 -1.57 -13.96 -3.90
C GLY A 271 -0.60 -14.17 -5.03
N PHE A 272 0.09 -13.10 -5.44
CA PHE A 272 1.02 -13.11 -6.57
C PHE A 272 2.40 -12.51 -6.20
N PRO A 273 3.51 -13.05 -6.74
CA PRO A 273 3.56 -14.31 -7.49
C PRO A 273 3.36 -15.50 -6.55
N THR A 274 2.88 -16.62 -7.07
CA THR A 274 2.86 -17.90 -6.35
C THR A 274 3.45 -18.99 -7.23
N TRP A 275 4.41 -19.75 -6.70
CA TRP A 275 5.00 -20.88 -7.41
C TRP A 275 4.32 -22.19 -7.00
N GLU A 276 3.96 -23.02 -7.98
CA GLU A 276 3.52 -24.41 -7.75
C GLU A 276 4.64 -25.37 -8.14
N ILE A 277 5.20 -26.07 -7.14
CA ILE A 277 6.30 -27.02 -7.33
C ILE A 277 5.89 -28.34 -6.66
N GLY A 278 5.80 -29.41 -7.45
CA GLY A 278 5.38 -30.73 -6.96
C GLY A 278 3.99 -30.72 -6.30
N GLY A 279 3.07 -29.87 -6.77
CA GLY A 279 1.71 -29.71 -6.24
C GLY A 279 1.62 -28.90 -4.93
N LYS A 280 2.73 -28.33 -4.45
CA LYS A 280 2.74 -27.43 -3.29
C LYS A 280 2.90 -25.98 -3.73
N LEU A 281 2.17 -25.08 -3.08
CA LEU A 281 2.20 -23.64 -3.34
C LEU A 281 3.22 -22.92 -2.46
N TYR A 282 3.98 -22.01 -3.08
CA TYR A 282 4.99 -21.17 -2.45
C TYR A 282 4.69 -19.71 -2.82
N PRO A 283 3.97 -18.95 -1.96
CA PRO A 283 3.61 -17.57 -2.23
C PRO A 283 4.81 -16.62 -2.08
N GLY A 284 4.76 -15.52 -2.82
CA GLY A 284 5.78 -14.47 -2.84
C GLY A 284 6.95 -14.76 -3.76
N ILE A 285 7.85 -13.78 -3.87
CA ILE A 285 9.09 -13.87 -4.65
C ILE A 285 9.98 -14.97 -4.06
N GLN A 286 10.53 -15.82 -4.92
CA GLN A 286 11.48 -16.85 -4.57
C GLN A 286 12.84 -16.54 -5.23
N PRO A 287 13.94 -16.51 -4.45
CA PRO A 287 15.29 -16.47 -5.00
C PRO A 287 15.55 -17.66 -5.94
N LEU A 288 16.41 -17.49 -6.95
CA LEU A 288 16.70 -18.53 -7.93
C LEU A 288 17.27 -19.79 -7.28
N GLU A 289 18.11 -19.63 -6.26
CA GLU A 289 18.70 -20.73 -5.49
C GLU A 289 17.61 -21.54 -4.78
N LYS A 290 16.61 -20.85 -4.23
CA LYS A 290 15.48 -21.50 -3.56
C LYS A 290 14.61 -22.26 -4.56
N LEU A 291 14.37 -21.69 -5.75
CA LEU A 291 13.66 -22.41 -6.82
C LEU A 291 14.45 -23.64 -7.30
N ALA A 292 15.77 -23.53 -7.39
CA ALA A 292 16.64 -24.66 -7.70
C ALA A 292 16.55 -25.76 -6.63
N GLU A 293 16.60 -25.40 -5.35
CA GLU A 293 16.44 -26.35 -4.25
C GLU A 293 15.06 -27.03 -4.23
N LEU A 294 14.00 -26.23 -4.37
CA LEU A 294 12.62 -26.74 -4.32
C LEU A 294 12.29 -27.65 -5.52
N SER A 295 12.94 -27.45 -6.66
CA SER A 295 12.76 -28.25 -7.88
C SER A 295 13.80 -29.36 -8.06
N ASP A 296 14.67 -29.58 -7.07
CA ASP A 296 15.77 -30.56 -7.12
C ASP A 296 16.71 -30.35 -8.33
N TYR A 297 16.98 -29.09 -8.68
CA TYR A 297 17.88 -28.74 -9.76
C TYR A 297 19.36 -28.87 -9.33
N GLN A 298 20.11 -29.69 -10.06
CA GLN A 298 21.51 -30.01 -9.78
C GLN A 298 22.50 -29.34 -10.76
N GLY A 299 22.00 -28.50 -11.68
CA GLY A 299 22.83 -27.84 -12.68
C GLY A 299 23.54 -26.58 -12.16
N GLN A 300 24.07 -25.79 -13.08
CA GLN A 300 24.78 -24.54 -12.76
C GLN A 300 23.84 -23.56 -12.05
N ARG A 301 24.25 -23.11 -10.86
CA ARG A 301 23.58 -22.09 -10.04
C ARG A 301 24.37 -20.80 -10.12
N GLU A 302 23.71 -19.65 -9.99
CA GLU A 302 24.43 -18.39 -9.82
C GLU A 302 25.36 -18.48 -8.60
N GLN A 303 26.65 -18.19 -8.81
CA GLN A 303 27.57 -17.97 -7.71
C GLN A 303 27.44 -16.49 -7.36
N GLY A 304 26.84 -16.23 -6.20
CA GLY A 304 26.38 -14.92 -5.74
C GLY A 304 27.30 -13.75 -6.11
N LYS A 305 26.66 -12.67 -6.57
CA LYS A 305 27.24 -11.33 -6.65
C LYS A 305 26.71 -10.47 -5.52
#